data_AF-A0A370G150-F1
#
_entry.id   AF-A0A370G150-F1
#
_cell.length_a   1.000
_cell.length_b   1.000
_cell.length_c   1.000
_cell.angle_alpha   90.00
_cell.angle_beta   90.00
_cell.angle_gamma   90.00
#
_symmetry.space_group_name_H-M   'P 1'
#
loop_
_entity.id
_entity.type
_entity.pdbx_description
1 polymer ?
#
loop_
_entity_poly.entity_id
_entity_poly.type
_entity_poly.pdbx_seq_one_letter_code
_entity_poly.pdbx_strand_id
1 'polypeptide(L)'
;MNSLDDMPVNDAIALYYEKHHAMRQGDMKKLLELKNKCPQIFDKEKDAQIRDMIDYCKAFQETDRYKELRRMELKEKLSVIHNEKITNE
;
A
#
# COMPACT_ATOMS: atom_id res chain seq x y z
N MET A 1 13.23 13.26 10.66
CA MET A 1 13.34 12.79 9.26
C MET A 1 12.78 11.38 9.23
N ASN A 2 11.63 11.14 8.58
CA ASN A 2 11.08 9.78 8.51
C ASN A 2 11.91 9.00 7.49
N SER A 3 12.61 7.96 7.95
CA SER A 3 13.28 7.04 7.04
C SER A 3 12.22 6.29 6.24
N LEU A 4 12.48 6.07 4.94
CA LEU A 4 11.63 5.21 4.11
C LEU A 4 11.60 3.77 4.68
N ASP A 5 12.67 3.37 5.36
CA ASP A 5 12.84 2.03 5.94
C ASP A 5 12.05 1.82 7.25
N ASP A 6 11.71 2.90 7.94
CA ASP A 6 10.93 2.85 9.20
C ASP A 6 9.42 3.04 8.96
N MET A 7 9.03 3.24 7.69
CA MET A 7 7.67 3.54 7.29
C MET A 7 6.86 2.24 7.07
N PRO A 8 5.56 2.20 7.46
CA PRO A 8 4.70 1.10 7.06
C PRO A 8 4.73 0.88 5.55
N VAL A 9 4.80 -0.39 5.13
CA VAL A 9 4.90 -0.78 3.71
C VAL A 9 3.82 -0.11 2.84
N ASN A 10 2.59 -0.02 3.35
CA ASN A 10 1.47 0.61 2.63
C ASN A 10 1.72 2.11 2.36
N ASP A 11 2.33 2.82 3.30
CA ASP A 11 2.64 4.25 3.15
C ASP A 11 3.79 4.46 2.16
N ALA A 12 4.80 3.57 2.18
CA ALA A 12 5.90 3.60 1.21
C ALA A 12 5.40 3.35 -0.22
N ILE A 13 4.49 2.39 -0.40
CA ILE A 13 3.83 2.10 -1.68
C ILE A 13 2.96 3.28 -2.13
N ALA A 14 2.22 3.93 -1.21
CA ALA A 14 1.43 5.10 -1.53
C ALA A 14 2.30 6.27 -2.03
N LEU A 15 3.43 6.54 -1.36
CA LEU A 15 4.39 7.55 -1.80
C LEU A 15 5.00 7.24 -3.17
N TYR A 16 5.28 5.97 -3.44
CA TYR A 16 5.75 5.54 -4.77
C TYR A 16 4.72 5.89 -5.85
N TYR A 17 3.43 5.56 -5.64
CA TYR A 17 2.38 5.89 -6.60
C TYR A 17 2.15 7.39 -6.74
N GLU A 18 2.17 8.16 -5.63
CA GLU A 18 2.07 9.62 -5.68
C GLU A 18 3.20 10.23 -6.50
N LYS A 19 4.44 9.77 -6.30
CA LYS A 19 5.61 10.21 -7.07
C LYS A 19 5.43 9.93 -8.56
N HIS A 20 5.14 8.68 -8.93
CA HIS A 20 4.99 8.28 -10.33
C HIS A 20 3.77 8.95 -11.01
N HIS A 21 2.71 9.23 -10.24
CA HIS A 21 1.60 10.04 -10.73
C HIS A 21 2.02 11.49 -11.01
N ALA A 22 2.69 12.15 -10.06
CA ALA A 22 3.19 13.52 -10.24
C ALA A 22 4.18 13.62 -11.40
N MET A 23 5.06 12.63 -11.59
CA MET A 23 5.96 12.56 -12.75
C MET A 23 5.20 12.49 -14.07
N ARG A 24 4.15 11.65 -14.17
CA ARG A 24 3.34 11.53 -15.39
C ARG A 24 2.56 12.80 -15.72
N GLN A 25 2.11 13.52 -14.70
CA GLN A 25 1.38 14.80 -14.86
C GLN A 25 2.31 16.00 -15.06
N GLY A 26 3.62 15.84 -14.87
CA GLY A 26 4.56 16.96 -14.89
C GLY A 26 4.38 17.93 -13.70
N ASP A 27 3.79 17.49 -12.60
CA ASP A 27 3.54 18.33 -11.41
C ASP A 27 4.83 18.52 -10.60
N MET A 28 5.62 19.52 -11.00
CA MET A 28 6.89 19.86 -10.38
C MET A 28 6.75 20.32 -8.93
N LYS A 29 5.62 20.95 -8.56
CA LYS A 29 5.39 21.41 -7.19
C LYS A 29 5.24 20.20 -6.26
N LYS A 30 4.42 19.23 -6.64
CA LYS A 30 4.22 18.00 -5.89
C LYS A 30 5.50 17.17 -5.80
N LEU A 31 6.30 17.11 -6.87
CA LEU A 31 7.60 16.43 -6.84
C LEU A 31 8.58 17.09 -5.85
N LEU A 32 8.60 18.41 -5.78
CA LEU A 32 9.43 19.14 -4.82
C LEU A 32 8.99 18.89 -3.38
N GLU A 33 7.68 18.90 -3.12
CA GLU A 33 7.09 18.58 -1.82
C GLU A 33 7.47 17.15 -1.38
N LEU A 34 7.33 16.18 -2.27
CA LEU A 34 7.72 14.79 -2.02
C LEU A 34 9.22 14.67 -1.72
N LYS A 35 10.07 15.37 -2.49
CA LYS A 35 11.53 15.37 -2.29
C LYS A 35 11.92 15.96 -0.93
N ASN A 36 11.25 17.03 -0.51
CA ASN A 36 11.49 17.64 0.79
C ASN A 36 11.00 16.76 1.95
N LYS A 37 9.86 16.06 1.76
CA LYS A 37 9.27 15.18 2.77
C LYS A 37 10.05 13.88 2.95
N CYS A 38 10.39 13.22 1.85
CA CYS A 38 11.07 11.93 1.83
C CYS A 38 12.01 11.86 0.62
N PRO A 39 13.24 12.39 0.71
CA PRO A 39 14.16 12.44 -0.44
C PRO A 39 14.52 11.05 -0.96
N GLN A 40 14.54 10.05 -0.06
CA GLN A 40 14.90 8.67 -0.35
C GLN A 40 13.96 7.99 -1.38
N ILE A 41 12.72 8.48 -1.54
CA ILE A 41 11.77 7.96 -2.55
C ILE A 41 12.26 8.24 -4.00
N PHE A 42 13.23 9.15 -4.18
CA PHE A 42 13.86 9.44 -5.46
C PHE A 42 15.16 8.65 -5.69
N ASP A 43 15.63 7.90 -4.70
CA ASP A 43 16.81 7.04 -4.86
C ASP A 43 16.46 5.84 -5.74
N LYS A 44 17.30 5.56 -6.74
CA LYS A 44 17.04 4.51 -7.73
C LYS A 44 16.91 3.12 -7.10
N GLU A 45 17.75 2.83 -6.10
CA GLU A 45 17.74 1.54 -5.40
C GLU A 45 16.45 1.36 -4.59
N LYS A 46 16.02 2.39 -3.86
CA LYS A 46 14.78 2.36 -3.08
C LYS A 46 13.53 2.30 -3.98
N ASP A 47 13.54 3.02 -5.11
CA ASP A 47 12.48 2.93 -6.12
C ASP A 47 12.34 1.51 -6.67
N ALA A 48 13.47 0.86 -7.00
CA ALA A 48 13.47 -0.53 -7.46
C ALA A 48 12.97 -1.49 -6.37
N GLN A 49 13.43 -1.36 -5.13
CA GLN A 49 12.98 -2.18 -4.00
C GLN A 49 11.46 -2.07 -3.77
N ILE A 50 10.89 -0.87 -3.81
CA ILE A 50 9.44 -0.68 -3.66
C ILE A 50 8.70 -1.30 -4.84
N ARG A 51 9.21 -1.15 -6.06
CA ARG A 51 8.60 -1.78 -7.25
C ARG A 51 8.58 -3.30 -7.13
N ASP A 52 9.70 -3.92 -6.75
CA ASP A 52 9.80 -5.37 -6.59
C ASP A 52 8.83 -5.88 -5.50
N MET A 53 8.68 -5.12 -4.42
CA MET A 53 7.69 -5.41 -3.38
C MET A 53 6.25 -5.30 -3.88
N ILE A 54 5.92 -4.27 -4.68
CA ILE A 54 4.60 -4.13 -5.32
C ILE A 54 4.32 -5.33 -6.23
N ASP A 55 5.29 -5.75 -7.03
CA ASP A 55 5.13 -6.86 -7.96
C ASP A 55 4.97 -8.20 -7.22
N TYR A 56 5.72 -8.41 -6.14
CA TYR A 56 5.51 -9.55 -5.24
C TYR A 56 4.10 -9.54 -4.63
N CYS A 57 3.64 -8.39 -4.12
CA CYS A 57 2.30 -8.27 -3.55
C CYS A 57 1.21 -8.63 -4.57
N LYS A 58 1.32 -8.14 -5.82
CA LYS A 58 0.37 -8.48 -6.89
C LYS A 58 0.40 -9.97 -7.22
N ALA A 59 1.60 -10.55 -7.36
CA ALA A 59 1.74 -11.98 -7.63
C ALA A 59 1.14 -12.83 -6.51
N PHE A 60 1.39 -12.44 -5.25
CA PHE A 60 0.83 -13.13 -4.08
C PHE A 60 -0.70 -13.01 -4.03
N GLN A 61 -1.26 -11.85 -4.37
CA GLN A 61 -2.71 -11.63 -4.44
C GLN A 61 -3.41 -12.55 -5.44
N GLU A 62 -2.73 -12.95 -6.50
CA GLU A 62 -3.29 -13.87 -7.48
C GLU A 62 -3.31 -15.33 -7.04
N THR A 63 -2.59 -15.68 -5.98
CA THR A 63 -2.56 -17.06 -5.48
C THR A 63 -3.91 -17.49 -4.88
N ASP A 64 -4.26 -18.76 -5.07
CA ASP A 64 -5.47 -19.35 -4.49
C ASP A 64 -5.46 -19.25 -2.96
N ARG A 65 -4.28 -19.37 -2.36
CA ARG A 65 -4.11 -19.25 -0.91
C ARG A 65 -4.48 -17.86 -0.40
N TYR A 66 -4.04 -16.80 -1.08
CA TYR A 66 -4.43 -15.44 -0.70
C TYR A 66 -5.94 -15.22 -0.84
N LYS A 67 -6.52 -15.68 -1.95
CA LYS A 67 -7.97 -15.59 -2.22
C LYS A 67 -8.78 -16.31 -1.14
N GLU A 68 -8.32 -17.48 -0.69
CA GLU A 68 -8.92 -18.24 0.40
C GLU A 68 -8.84 -17.50 1.74
N LEU A 69 -7.64 -17.01 2.11
CA LEU A 69 -7.43 -16.23 3.34
C LEU A 69 -8.33 -14.99 3.39
N ARG A 70 -8.43 -14.25 2.29
CA ARG A 70 -9.32 -13.08 2.18
C ARG A 70 -10.80 -13.43 2.31
N ARG A 71 -11.23 -14.58 1.78
CA ARG A 71 -12.61 -15.06 1.97
C ARG A 71 -12.88 -15.43 3.43
N MET A 72 -11.91 -16.04 4.12
CA MET A 72 -12.05 -16.36 5.55
C MET A 72 -12.14 -15.09 6.41
N GLU A 73 -11.24 -14.12 6.19
CA GLU A 73 -11.26 -12.82 6.86
C GLU A 73 -12.61 -12.09 6.66
N LEU A 74 -13.14 -12.13 5.44
CA LEU A 74 -14.45 -11.53 5.13
C LEU A 74 -15.59 -12.25 5.86
N LYS A 75 -15.58 -13.60 5.87
CA LYS A 75 -16.60 -14.39 6.58
C LYS A 75 -16.59 -14.08 8.08
N GLU A 76 -15.42 -13.95 8.69
CA GLU A 76 -15.28 -13.60 10.11
C GLU A 76 -15.80 -12.20 10.39
N LYS A 77 -15.44 -11.20 9.58
CA LYS A 77 -15.96 -9.83 9.74
C LYS A 77 -17.48 -9.76 9.58
N LEU A 78 -18.04 -10.54 8.65
CA LEU A 78 -19.48 -10.60 8.42
C LEU A 78 -20.23 -11.36 9.53
N SER A 79 -19.62 -12.37 10.17
CA SER A 79 -20.27 -13.12 11.25
C SER A 79 -20.48 -12.25 12.50
N VAL A 80 -19.58 -11.32 12.79
CA VAL A 80 -19.75 -10.32 13.86
C VAL A 80 -21.00 -9.46 13.61
N ILE A 81 -21.18 -8.96 12.38
CA ILE A 81 -22.35 -8.13 12.01
C ILE A 81 -23.66 -8.95 12.07
N HIS A 82 -23.61 -10.23 11.70
CA HIS A 82 -24.78 -11.10 11.77
C HIS A 82 -25.20 -11.38 13.21
N ASN A 83 -24.23 -11.61 14.10
CA ASN A 83 -24.50 -11.86 15.52
C ASN A 83 -25.01 -10.61 16.25
N GLU A 84 -24.50 -9.40 15.93
CA GLU A 84 -25.00 -8.14 16.52
C GLU A 84 -26.45 -7.81 16.16
N LYS A 85 -26.96 -8.32 15.03
CA LYS A 85 -28.38 -8.18 14.68
C LYS A 85 -29.30 -9.12 15.46
N ILE A 86 -28.80 -10.29 15.87
CA ILE A 86 -29.61 -11.30 16.58
C ILE A 86 -29.70 -10.99 18.09
N THR A 87 -28.72 -10.29 18.68
CA THR A 87 -28.74 -9.92 20.10
C THR A 87 -29.51 -8.63 20.43
N ASN A 88 -29.94 -7.87 19.42
CA ASN A 88 -30.69 -6.62 19.60
C ASN A 88 -32.20 -6.75 19.26
N GLU A 89 -32.70 -7.96 19.06
CA GLU A 89 -34.13 -8.32 18.97
C GLU A 89 -34.56 -9.10 20.22
#